data_AF-A0AAV0WIP3-F1
#
_entry.id   AF-A0AAV0WIP3-F1
#
_cell.length_a   1.000
_cell.length_b   1.000
_cell.length_c   1.000
_cell.angle_alpha   90.00
_cell.angle_beta   90.00
_cell.angle_gamma   90.00
#
_symmetry.space_group_name_H-M   'P 1'
#
loop_
_entity.id
_entity.type
_entity.pdbx_description
1 polymer ?
#
loop_
_entity_poly.entity_id
_entity_poly.type
_entity_poly.pdbx_seq_one_letter_code
_entity_poly.pdbx_strand_id
1 'polypeptide(L)'
;MDGTTYTASWDHIVAIYEHDKKNEEYGLRVLFKLNHNHIHIERSKMKVSNAAQVFSHKVASVIKLVADNAPKESLLANAVGTA
;
A
#
# COMPACT_ATOMS: atom_id res chain seq x y z
N MET A 1 4.56 2.99 25.28
CA MET A 1 3.62 3.42 24.23
C MET A 1 4.03 4.82 23.88
N ASP A 2 4.65 4.97 22.72
CA ASP A 2 5.75 5.94 22.54
C ASP A 2 5.24 7.24 21.89
N GLY A 3 3.95 7.55 22.09
CA GLY A 3 3.28 8.73 21.49
C GLY A 3 3.08 8.65 19.97
N THR A 4 3.67 7.68 19.28
CA THR A 4 3.52 7.50 17.83
C THR A 4 2.11 7.06 17.47
N THR A 5 1.42 7.85 16.64
CA THR A 5 0.12 7.46 16.08
C THR A 5 0.35 6.53 14.90
N TYR A 6 0.05 5.25 15.08
CA TYR A 6 0.10 4.26 14.03
C TYR A 6 -1.20 4.35 13.23
N THR A 7 -1.12 4.76 11.96
CA THR A 7 -2.32 4.88 11.12
C THR A 7 -2.22 3.94 9.93
N ALA A 8 -3.18 3.04 9.82
CA ALA A 8 -3.44 2.29 8.60
C ALA A 8 -4.60 2.96 7.87
N SER A 9 -4.36 3.43 6.65
CA SER A 9 -5.37 4.08 5.82
C SER A 9 -5.39 3.43 4.44
N TRP A 10 -6.57 3.49 3.79
CA TRP A 10 -6.70 3.09 2.39
C TRP A 10 -5.81 3.94 1.48
N ASP A 11 -5.61 5.21 1.84
CA ASP A 11 -4.76 6.14 1.09
C ASP A 11 -3.29 5.69 1.05
N HIS A 12 -2.79 5.02 2.09
CA HIS A 12 -1.46 4.43 2.07
C HIS A 12 -1.35 3.31 1.02
N ILE A 13 -2.39 2.48 0.90
CA ILE A 13 -2.45 1.39 -0.08
C ILE A 13 -2.52 1.96 -1.51
N VAL A 14 -3.34 3.01 -1.72
CA VAL A 14 -3.45 3.71 -3.00
C VAL A 14 -2.11 4.33 -3.39
N ALA A 15 -1.47 5.07 -2.47
CA ALA A 15 -0.21 5.75 -2.74
C ALA A 15 0.92 4.77 -3.09
N ILE A 16 0.97 3.62 -2.43
CA ILE A 16 1.97 2.57 -2.73
C ILE A 16 1.68 1.89 -4.06
N TYR A 17 0.41 1.63 -4.38
CA TYR A 17 0.05 1.12 -5.70
C TYR A 17 0.50 2.07 -6.81
N GLU A 18 0.20 3.37 -6.70
CA GLU A 18 0.58 4.37 -7.69
C GLU A 18 2.11 4.49 -7.81
N HIS A 19 2.83 4.45 -6.68
CA HIS A 19 4.29 4.46 -6.67
C HIS A 19 4.89 3.20 -7.32
N ASP A 20 4.44 2.02 -6.94
CA ASP A 20 4.91 0.74 -7.50
C ASP A 20 4.58 0.60 -8.98
N LYS A 21 3.42 1.11 -9.42
CA LYS A 21 3.01 1.11 -10.82
C LYS A 21 3.90 1.97 -11.69
N LYS A 22 4.40 3.12 -11.20
CA LYS A 22 5.39 3.92 -11.94
C LYS A 22 6.68 3.13 -12.20
N ASN A 23 7.05 2.22 -11.31
CA ASN A 23 8.23 1.37 -11.48
C ASN A 23 8.04 0.26 -12.53
N GLU A 24 6.83 0.10 -13.09
CA GLU A 24 6.56 -0.85 -14.17
C GLU A 24 7.36 -0.54 -15.44
N GLU A 25 7.59 0.74 -15.75
CA GLU A 25 8.37 1.17 -16.92
C GLU A 25 9.84 0.72 -16.85
N TYR A 26 10.35 0.52 -15.63
CA TYR A 26 11.70 0.03 -15.38
C TYR A 26 11.75 -1.48 -15.12
N GLY A 27 10.62 -2.19 -15.18
CA GLY A 27 10.53 -3.61 -14.84
C GLY A 27 10.78 -3.92 -13.35
N LEU A 28 10.69 -2.92 -12.47
CA LEU A 28 10.99 -3.02 -11.03
C LEU A 28 9.74 -3.13 -10.16
N ARG A 29 8.61 -3.48 -10.77
CA ARG A 29 7.32 -3.58 -10.08
C ARG A 29 7.29 -4.76 -9.11
N VAL A 30 7.06 -4.48 -7.84
CA VAL A 30 7.08 -5.48 -6.76
C VAL A 30 5.68 -6.04 -6.49
N LEU A 31 4.65 -5.20 -6.57
CA LEU A 31 3.25 -5.55 -6.29
C LEU A 31 2.47 -5.84 -7.58
N PHE A 32 3.03 -6.67 -8.46
CA PHE A 32 2.44 -7.03 -9.77
C PHE A 32 1.01 -7.59 -9.71
N LYS A 33 0.59 -8.18 -8.57
CA LYS A 33 -0.77 -8.70 -8.38
C LYS A 33 -1.80 -7.60 -8.14
N LEU A 34 -1.39 -6.47 -7.57
CA LEU A 34 -2.29 -5.33 -7.35
C LEU A 34 -2.51 -4.63 -8.69
N ASN A 35 -3.75 -4.54 -9.13
CA ASN A 35 -4.13 -3.83 -10.34
C ASN A 35 -5.24 -2.82 -10.03
N HIS A 36 -5.68 -2.06 -11.03
CA HIS A 36 -6.65 -0.99 -10.86
C HIS A 36 -7.93 -1.45 -10.14
N ASN A 37 -8.42 -2.67 -10.42
CA ASN A 37 -9.62 -3.24 -9.81
C ASN A 37 -9.46 -3.61 -8.33
N HIS A 38 -8.24 -3.63 -7.81
CA HIS A 38 -7.97 -3.82 -6.39
C HIS A 38 -8.07 -2.50 -5.61
N ILE A 39 -7.82 -1.37 -6.28
CA ILE A 39 -7.66 -0.06 -5.66
C ILE A 39 -8.87 0.83 -5.92
N HIS A 40 -9.30 0.89 -7.18
CA HIS A 40 -10.46 1.65 -7.62
C HIS A 40 -11.65 0.71 -7.76
N ILE A 41 -12.40 0.60 -6.66
CA ILE A 41 -13.56 -0.29 -6.60
C ILE A 41 -14.73 0.44 -7.27
N GLU A 42 -15.01 0.12 -8.54
CA GLU A 42 -16.15 0.68 -9.28
C GLU A 42 -17.51 0.25 -8.70
N ARG A 43 -17.50 -0.81 -7.87
CA ARG A 43 -18.68 -1.36 -7.20
C ARG A 43 -18.70 -0.96 -5.73
N SER A 44 -19.87 -1.05 -5.10
CA SER A 44 -20.02 -0.79 -3.67
C SER A 44 -19.26 -1.76 -2.76
N LYS A 45 -18.77 -2.90 -3.28
CA LYS A 45 -18.06 -3.93 -2.52
C LYS A 45 -16.92 -4.54 -3.32
N MET A 46 -15.83 -4.86 -2.62
CA MET A 46 -14.69 -5.58 -3.18
C MET A 46 -14.95 -7.09 -3.25
N LYS A 47 -14.45 -7.75 -4.30
CA LYS A 47 -14.40 -9.23 -4.34
C LYS A 47 -13.41 -9.73 -3.29
N VAL A 48 -13.77 -10.78 -2.55
CA VAL A 48 -12.94 -11.37 -1.48
C VAL A 48 -11.53 -11.73 -1.97
N SER A 49 -11.41 -12.27 -3.19
CA SER A 49 -10.10 -12.59 -3.78
C SER A 49 -9.20 -11.37 -3.96
N ASN A 50 -9.79 -10.20 -4.25
CA ASN A 50 -9.05 -8.95 -4.42
C ASN A 50 -8.66 -8.41 -3.03
N ALA A 51 -9.57 -8.48 -2.05
CA ALA A 51 -9.29 -8.06 -0.68
C ALA A 51 -8.15 -8.87 -0.08
N ALA A 52 -8.13 -10.18 -0.28
CA ALA A 52 -7.06 -11.05 0.18
C ALA A 52 -5.69 -10.70 -0.43
N GLN A 53 -5.66 -10.19 -1.67
CA GLN A 53 -4.42 -9.75 -2.32
C GLN A 53 -3.96 -8.39 -1.79
N VAL A 54 -4.90 -7.45 -1.59
CA VAL A 54 -4.64 -6.14 -1.00
C VAL A 54 -4.08 -6.26 0.41
N PHE A 55 -4.70 -7.09 1.24
CA PHE A 55 -4.29 -7.32 2.64
C PHE A 55 -3.32 -8.50 2.79
N SER A 56 -2.46 -8.73 1.79
CA SER A 56 -1.46 -9.79 1.85
C SER A 56 -0.20 -9.35 2.60
N HIS A 57 0.50 -10.33 3.19
CA HIS A 57 1.78 -10.10 3.88
C HIS A 57 2.81 -9.38 3.00
N LYS A 58 2.81 -9.64 1.69
CA LYS A 58 3.73 -8.97 0.75
C LYS A 58 3.45 -7.47 0.66
N VAL A 59 2.18 -7.07 0.57
CA VAL A 59 1.78 -5.67 0.54
C VAL A 59 2.23 -5.00 1.84
N ALA A 60 1.83 -5.56 2.99
CA ALA A 60 2.24 -5.10 4.32
C ALA A 60 3.77 -4.89 4.46
N SER A 61 4.57 -5.85 4.01
CA SER A 61 6.04 -5.76 4.05
C SER A 61 6.58 -4.61 3.20
N VAL A 62 6.00 -4.36 2.03
CA VAL A 62 6.37 -3.23 1.16
C VAL A 62 5.93 -1.91 1.79
N ILE A 63 4.74 -1.85 2.39
CA ILE A 63 4.29 -0.64 3.10
C ILE A 63 5.26 -0.29 4.23
N LYS A 64 5.67 -1.27 5.02
CA LYS A 64 6.66 -1.09 6.08
C LYS A 64 7.99 -0.59 5.54
N LEU A 65 8.53 -1.25 4.51
CA LEU A 65 9.80 -0.86 3.90
C LEU A 65 9.75 0.59 3.39
N VAL A 66 8.66 0.97 2.73
CA VAL A 66 8.51 2.34 2.22
C VAL A 66 8.33 3.33 3.36
N ALA A 67 7.57 3.00 4.40
CA ALA A 67 7.38 3.85 5.57
C ALA A 67 8.71 4.11 6.32
N ASP A 68 9.51 3.06 6.52
CA ASP A 68 10.81 3.15 7.20
C ASP A 68 11.83 4.01 6.44
N ASN A 69 11.66 4.16 5.12
CA ASN A 69 12.56 4.91 4.24
C ASN A 69 11.97 6.24 3.72
N ALA A 70 10.72 6.56 4.06
CA ALA A 70 10.05 7.76 3.59
C ALA A 70 10.48 9.01 4.41
N PRO A 71 10.54 10.20 3.79
CA PRO A 71 10.71 11.45 4.52
C PRO A 71 9.60 11.63 5.55
N LYS A 72 9.89 12.16 6.74
CA LYS A 72 8.93 12.28 7.87
C LYS A 72 7.64 13.04 7.53
N GLU A 73 7.65 13.89 6.51
CA GLU A 73 6.48 14.66 6.05
C GLU A 73 5.65 13.94 4.97
N SER A 74 6.11 12.78 4.49
CA SER A 74 5.42 12.00 3.47
C SER A 74 4.23 11.25 4.06
N LEU A 75 3.13 11.17 3.29
CA LEU A 75 1.96 10.34 3.59
C LEU A 75 2.36 8.90 3.97
N LEU A 76 3.43 8.37 3.37
CA LEU A 76 3.88 7.00 3.57
C LEU A 76 4.67 6.80 4.87
N ALA A 77 5.24 7.86 5.46
CA ALA A 77 6.00 7.75 6.71
C ALA A 77 5.13 7.39 7.92
N ASN A 78 3.83 7.68 7.85
CA ASN A 78 2.86 7.36 8.91
C ASN A 78 2.20 5.98 8.74
N ALA A 79 2.59 5.21 7.71
CA ALA A 79 1.94 3.95 7.36
C ALA A 79 2.34 2.74 8.23
N VAL A 80 3.04 2.98 9.35
CA VAL A 80 3.60 1.96 10.25
C VAL A 80 2.54 1.00 10.83
N GLY A 81 1.27 1.41 10.93
CA GLY A 81 0.16 0.57 11.39
C GLY A 81 -0.45 -0.37 10.34
N THR A 82 0.00 -0.30 9.09
CA THR A 82 -0.58 -1.04 7.95
C THR A 82 0.15 -2.36 7.68
N ALA A 83 1.19 -2.68 8.46
CA ALA A 83 2.08 -3.83 8.27
C ALA A 83 1.84 -4.95 9.30
#